data_AF-A0A1Q4DHC8-F1
#
_entry.id   AF-A0A1Q4DHC8-F1
#
_cell.length_a   1.000
_cell.length_b   1.000
_cell.length_c   1.000
_cell.angle_alpha   90.00
_cell.angle_beta   90.00
_cell.angle_gamma   90.00
#
_symmetry.space_group_name_H-M   'P 1'
#
loop_
_entity.id
_entity.type
_entity.pdbx_description
1 polymer ?
#
loop_
_entity_poly.entity_id
_entity_poly.type
_entity_poly.pdbx_seq_one_letter_code
_entity_poly.pdbx_strand_id
1 'polypeptide(L)'
;MYATGLDRLVVRMLQAACRVMWGFPPRMIPFIVGRMGAVRAVVWFARNMPRYMSTLKVLGPVRTHLACVTISLRNGCSYCAYGHAYALELFHLRDRDRLFPIAAAEIAEWIDLDARQLRDRLRAVLQQAGLHVEALWVDRTLDLVAGAGPMDAAEARIAHLVRMVGTMNGIATANDVPCDEAQSTINKDRALKARYTTLRAGVA
;
A
#
# COMPACT_ATOMS: atom_id res chain seq x y z
N MET A 1 -4.59 -24.24 -9.33
CA MET A 1 -4.13 -24.28 -10.73
C MET A 1 -2.64 -24.60 -10.72
N TYR A 2 -2.21 -25.69 -11.35
CA TYR A 2 -0.82 -26.16 -11.27
C TYR A 2 0.13 -25.17 -11.96
N ALA A 3 1.06 -24.60 -11.20
CA ALA A 3 2.06 -23.67 -11.70
C ALA A 3 3.02 -24.40 -12.66
N THR A 4 3.19 -23.88 -13.86
CA THR A 4 4.19 -24.39 -14.81
C THR A 4 5.61 -24.22 -14.24
N GLY A 5 6.61 -24.90 -14.82
CA GLY A 5 8.01 -24.66 -14.47
C GLY A 5 8.40 -23.18 -14.60
N LEU A 6 7.86 -22.51 -15.63
CA LEU A 6 8.05 -21.09 -15.87
C LEU A 6 7.40 -20.21 -14.79
N ASP A 7 6.17 -20.52 -14.36
CA ASP A 7 5.50 -19.76 -13.30
C ASP A 7 6.29 -19.83 -11.99
N ARG A 8 6.79 -21.01 -11.61
CA ARG A 8 7.62 -21.18 -10.41
C ARG A 8 8.91 -20.37 -10.48
N LEU A 9 9.54 -20.33 -11.65
CA LEU A 9 10.74 -19.51 -11.87
C LEU A 9 10.44 -18.02 -11.74
N VAL A 10 9.37 -17.53 -12.39
CA VAL A 10 8.98 -16.12 -12.33
C VAL A 10 8.58 -15.69 -10.92
N VAL A 11 7.84 -16.53 -10.18
CA VAL A 11 7.52 -16.26 -8.77
C VAL A 11 8.79 -16.07 -7.95
N ARG A 12 9.76 -16.98 -8.06
CA ARG A 12 11.04 -16.88 -7.33
C ARG A 12 11.80 -15.62 -7.69
N MET A 13 11.87 -15.28 -8.98
CA MET A 13 12.54 -14.09 -9.49
C MET A 13 11.89 -12.81 -8.92
N LEU A 14 10.56 -12.68 -9.02
CA LEU A 14 9.83 -11.51 -8.52
C LEU A 14 9.93 -11.40 -7.00
N GLN A 15 9.82 -12.51 -6.27
CA GLN A 15 10.01 -12.52 -4.81
C GLN A 15 11.42 -12.10 -4.42
N ALA A 16 12.46 -12.53 -5.16
CA ALA A 16 13.83 -12.09 -4.92
C ALA A 16 13.99 -10.57 -5.16
N ALA A 17 13.41 -10.05 -6.24
CA ALA A 17 13.42 -8.61 -6.51
C ALA A 17 12.72 -7.81 -5.39
N CYS A 18 11.56 -8.28 -4.91
CA CYS A 18 10.87 -7.65 -3.78
C CYS A 18 11.66 -7.74 -2.47
N ARG A 19 12.39 -8.83 -2.20
CA ARG A 19 13.29 -8.91 -1.03
C ARG A 19 14.37 -7.84 -1.07
N VAL A 20 14.97 -7.60 -2.23
CA VAL A 20 15.97 -6.52 -2.39
C VAL A 20 15.33 -5.15 -2.14
N MET A 21 14.13 -4.93 -2.70
CA MET A 21 13.44 -3.65 -2.62
C MET A 21 12.92 -3.34 -1.22
N TRP A 22 12.16 -4.26 -0.61
CA TRP A 22 11.39 -4.05 0.61
C TRP A 22 11.86 -4.90 1.81
N GLY A 23 12.82 -5.81 1.62
CA GLY A 23 13.33 -6.66 2.70
C GLY A 23 12.54 -7.96 2.93
N PHE A 24 11.48 -8.22 2.16
CA PHE A 24 10.67 -9.44 2.29
C PHE A 24 10.11 -9.89 0.92
N PRO A 25 9.76 -11.18 0.76
CA PRO A 25 9.08 -11.70 -0.43
C PRO A 25 7.55 -11.64 -0.23
N PRO A 26 6.81 -10.71 -0.87
CA PRO A 26 5.39 -10.55 -0.61
C PRO A 26 4.60 -11.83 -0.93
N ARG A 27 3.73 -12.24 0.00
CA ARG A 27 2.84 -13.39 -0.18
C ARG A 27 1.93 -13.28 -1.40
N MET A 28 1.69 -12.07 -1.90
CA MET A 28 0.83 -11.82 -3.07
C MET A 28 1.46 -12.21 -4.42
N ILE A 29 2.79 -12.33 -4.52
CA ILE A 29 3.47 -12.58 -5.80
C ILE A 29 2.99 -13.86 -6.52
N PRO A 30 2.87 -15.03 -5.86
CA PRO A 30 2.33 -16.23 -6.49
C PRO A 30 0.92 -16.04 -7.05
N PHE A 31 0.05 -15.29 -6.37
CA PHE A 31 -1.32 -15.04 -6.81
C PHE A 31 -1.38 -14.12 -8.04
N ILE A 32 -0.50 -13.12 -8.12
CA ILE A 32 -0.37 -12.28 -9.31
C ILE A 32 0.07 -13.13 -10.52
N VAL A 33 1.09 -13.96 -10.34
CA VAL A 33 1.58 -14.84 -11.41
C VAL A 33 0.51 -15.86 -11.80
N GLY A 34 -0.19 -16.46 -10.84
CA GLY A 34 -1.27 -17.40 -11.09
C GLY A 34 -2.46 -16.77 -11.85
N ARG A 35 -2.77 -15.50 -11.59
CA ARG A 35 -3.86 -14.78 -12.27
C ARG A 35 -3.50 -14.32 -13.67
N MET A 36 -2.28 -13.82 -13.86
CA MET A 36 -1.85 -13.20 -15.12
C MET A 36 -1.11 -14.15 -16.07
N GLY A 37 -0.48 -15.19 -15.53
CA GLY A 37 0.56 -15.99 -16.18
C GLY A 37 1.93 -15.32 -16.08
N ALA A 38 3.00 -16.14 -16.07
CA ALA A 38 4.39 -15.71 -15.93
C ALA A 38 4.79 -14.47 -16.76
N VAL A 39 4.65 -14.54 -18.08
CA VAL A 39 5.12 -13.47 -18.99
C VAL A 39 4.36 -12.17 -18.76
N ARG A 40 3.04 -12.24 -18.64
CA ARG A 40 2.20 -11.06 -18.41
C ARG A 40 2.47 -10.43 -17.05
N ALA A 41 2.72 -11.24 -16.02
CA ALA A 41 3.10 -10.73 -14.69
C ALA A 41 4.41 -9.92 -14.77
N VAL A 42 5.45 -10.46 -15.42
CA VAL A 42 6.73 -9.74 -15.60
C VAL A 42 6.53 -8.42 -16.34
N VAL A 43 5.80 -8.43 -17.46
CA VAL A 43 5.49 -7.21 -18.22
C VAL A 43 4.70 -6.21 -17.38
N TRP A 44 3.73 -6.67 -16.59
CA TRP A 44 2.94 -5.82 -15.71
C TRP A 44 3.81 -5.14 -14.65
N PHE A 45 4.72 -5.88 -14.00
CA PHE A 45 5.66 -5.29 -13.03
C PHE A 45 6.62 -4.31 -13.71
N ALA A 46 7.20 -4.67 -14.86
CA ALA A 46 8.12 -3.81 -15.60
C ALA A 46 7.47 -2.48 -16.03
N ARG A 47 6.17 -2.48 -16.34
CA ARG A 47 5.42 -1.28 -16.71
C ARG A 47 5.01 -0.41 -15.51
N ASN A 48 4.62 -1.02 -14.39
CA ASN A 48 4.03 -0.31 -13.26
C ASN A 48 5.06 0.11 -12.20
N MET A 49 6.05 -0.74 -11.89
CA MET A 49 7.01 -0.47 -10.80
C MET A 49 7.85 0.79 -11.00
N PRO A 50 8.41 1.09 -12.19
CA PRO A 50 9.18 2.32 -12.39
C PRO A 50 8.34 3.58 -12.14
N ARG A 51 7.07 3.56 -12.54
CA ARG A 51 6.12 4.68 -12.32
C ARG A 51 5.74 4.81 -10.85
N TYR A 52 5.57 3.70 -10.15
CA TYR A 52 5.38 3.68 -8.69
C TYR A 52 6.60 4.27 -7.96
N MET A 53 7.82 3.84 -8.31
CA MET A 53 9.05 4.37 -7.73
C MET A 53 9.24 5.86 -8.02
N SER A 54 8.93 6.31 -9.24
CA SER A 54 8.91 7.74 -9.57
C SER A 54 7.90 8.51 -8.73
N THR A 55 6.72 7.93 -8.47
CA THR A 55 5.69 8.53 -7.63
C THR A 55 6.15 8.65 -6.18
N LEU A 56 6.76 7.61 -5.62
CA LEU A 56 7.41 7.65 -4.30
C LEU A 56 8.46 8.77 -4.20
N LYS A 57 9.26 8.96 -5.25
CA LYS A 57 10.29 10.02 -5.29
C LYS A 57 9.69 11.42 -5.37
N VAL A 58 8.61 11.61 -6.14
CA VAL A 58 8.04 12.94 -6.43
C VAL A 58 7.01 13.38 -5.40
N LEU A 59 6.06 12.52 -5.06
CA LEU A 59 5.04 12.84 -4.04
C LEU A 59 5.53 12.59 -2.62
N GLY A 60 6.60 11.80 -2.47
CA GLY A 60 7.09 11.34 -1.18
C GLY A 60 6.36 10.08 -0.70
N PRO A 61 6.96 9.36 0.26
CA PRO A 61 6.44 8.10 0.76
C PRO A 61 5.10 8.26 1.49
N VAL A 62 4.94 9.30 2.32
CA VAL A 62 3.73 9.54 3.11
C VAL A 62 2.50 9.68 2.21
N ARG A 63 2.55 10.58 1.22
CA ARG A 63 1.42 10.79 0.29
C ARG A 63 1.15 9.58 -0.59
N THR A 64 2.20 8.93 -1.08
CA THR A 64 2.05 7.73 -1.92
C THR A 64 1.39 6.60 -1.15
N HIS A 65 1.86 6.30 0.07
CA HIS A 65 1.26 5.25 0.89
C HIS A 65 -0.14 5.60 1.35
N LEU A 66 -0.41 6.86 1.70
CA LEU A 66 -1.77 7.30 2.02
C LEU A 66 -2.74 7.12 0.84
N ALA A 67 -2.31 7.46 -0.38
CA ALA A 67 -3.12 7.20 -1.57
C ALA A 67 -3.38 5.69 -1.73
N CYS A 68 -2.35 4.84 -1.60
CA CYS A 68 -2.54 3.40 -1.68
C CYS A 68 -3.42 2.82 -0.57
N VAL A 69 -3.35 3.33 0.67
CA VAL A 69 -4.28 2.97 1.76
C VAL A 69 -5.70 3.31 1.36
N THR A 70 -5.93 4.56 0.94
CA THR A 70 -7.25 5.06 0.56
C THR A 70 -7.86 4.23 -0.58
N ILE A 71 -7.07 3.94 -1.63
CA ILE A 71 -7.48 3.08 -2.74
C ILE A 71 -7.82 1.68 -2.26
N SER A 72 -6.98 1.09 -1.40
CA SER A 72 -7.15 -0.29 -0.96
C SER A 72 -8.35 -0.46 -0.05
N LEU A 73 -8.61 0.50 0.86
CA LEU A 73 -9.81 0.51 1.68
C LEU A 73 -11.07 0.64 0.82
N ARG A 74 -11.06 1.56 -0.16
CA ARG A 74 -12.21 1.72 -1.07
C ARG A 74 -12.49 0.49 -1.93
N ASN A 75 -11.46 -0.30 -2.22
CA ASN A 75 -11.53 -1.55 -2.97
C ASN A 75 -11.76 -2.79 -2.09
N GLY A 76 -11.92 -2.65 -0.78
CA GLY A 76 -12.17 -3.75 0.15
C GLY A 76 -10.95 -4.66 0.40
N CYS A 77 -9.73 -4.17 0.19
CA CYS A 77 -8.51 -4.99 0.24
C CYS A 77 -7.68 -4.76 1.51
N SER A 78 -7.90 -5.62 2.51
CA SER A 78 -7.19 -5.57 3.80
C SER A 78 -5.67 -5.76 3.65
N TYR A 79 -5.22 -6.68 2.78
CA TYR A 79 -3.79 -6.95 2.54
C TYR A 79 -3.00 -5.68 2.16
N CYS A 80 -3.47 -4.96 1.15
CA CYS A 80 -2.81 -3.75 0.67
C CYS A 80 -3.04 -2.57 1.61
N ALA A 81 -4.22 -2.45 2.21
CA ALA A 81 -4.51 -1.42 3.20
C ALA A 81 -3.53 -1.52 4.38
N TYR A 82 -3.38 -2.72 4.95
CA TYR A 82 -2.43 -2.99 6.02
C TYR A 82 -0.99 -2.68 5.61
N GLY A 83 -0.51 -3.25 4.49
CA GLY A 83 0.89 -3.11 4.09
C GLY A 83 1.31 -1.66 3.80
N HIS A 84 0.39 -0.82 3.32
CA HIS A 84 0.65 0.60 3.12
C HIS A 84 0.41 1.44 4.37
N ALA A 85 -0.56 1.10 5.22
CA ALA A 85 -0.77 1.75 6.50
C ALA A 85 0.43 1.51 7.42
N TYR A 86 0.96 0.28 7.47
CA TYR A 86 2.13 -0.03 8.29
C TYR A 86 3.37 0.74 7.80
N ALA A 87 3.55 0.88 6.49
CA ALA A 87 4.59 1.76 5.96
C ALA A 87 4.40 3.21 6.42
N LEU A 88 3.18 3.75 6.35
CA LEU A 88 2.84 5.09 6.80
C LEU A 88 3.16 5.30 8.30
N GLU A 89 2.84 4.32 9.15
CA GLU A 89 3.16 4.36 10.57
C GLU A 89 4.66 4.40 10.84
N LEU A 90 5.44 3.57 10.14
CA LEU A 90 6.90 3.57 10.28
C LEU A 90 7.49 4.91 9.86
N PHE A 91 7.01 5.49 8.74
CA PHE A 91 7.43 6.83 8.32
C PHE A 91 7.05 7.88 9.36
N HIS A 92 5.86 7.77 9.94
CA HIS A 92 5.41 8.69 10.97
C HIS A 92 6.30 8.63 12.22
N LEU A 93 6.62 7.43 12.69
CA LEU A 93 7.49 7.25 13.86
C LEU A 93 8.90 7.77 13.59
N ARG A 94 9.46 7.49 12.41
CA ARG A 94 10.79 7.98 12.04
C ARG A 94 10.85 9.51 11.94
N ASP A 95 9.84 10.12 11.32
CA ASP A 95 9.89 11.54 10.96
C ASP A 95 9.38 12.46 12.08
N ARG A 96 8.54 11.94 13.00
CA ARG A 96 7.92 12.73 14.08
C ARG A 96 8.16 12.19 15.48
N ASP A 97 8.94 11.12 15.60
CA ASP A 97 9.33 10.50 16.86
C ASP A 97 8.15 10.07 17.76
N ARG A 98 6.98 9.84 17.16
CA ARG A 98 5.75 9.48 17.85
C ARG A 98 4.99 8.42 17.07
N LEU A 99 4.18 7.61 17.76
CA LEU A 99 3.31 6.64 17.10
C LEU A 99 2.23 7.36 16.28
N PHE A 100 1.82 6.73 15.18
CA PHE A 100 0.61 7.15 14.47
C PHE A 100 -0.62 6.93 15.38
N PRO A 101 -1.70 7.73 15.28
CA PRO A 101 -2.79 7.63 16.25
C PRO A 101 -3.49 6.27 16.29
N ILE A 102 -3.54 5.55 15.17
CA ILE A 102 -4.22 4.25 15.03
C ILE A 102 -3.28 3.23 14.39
N ALA A 103 -3.35 1.96 14.80
CA ALA A 103 -2.53 0.91 14.21
C ALA A 103 -3.02 0.48 12.81
N ALA A 104 -2.12 -0.02 11.96
CA ALA A 104 -2.41 -0.46 10.60
C ALA A 104 -3.40 -1.62 10.54
N ALA A 105 -3.41 -2.48 11.57
CA ALA A 105 -4.39 -3.54 11.69
C ALA A 105 -5.81 -2.96 11.80
N GLU A 106 -6.02 -1.99 12.70
CA GLU A 106 -7.30 -1.30 12.86
C GLU A 106 -7.71 -0.50 11.62
N ILE A 107 -6.75 0.15 10.93
CA ILE A 107 -7.04 0.85 9.67
C ILE A 107 -7.53 -0.14 8.61
N ALA A 108 -6.92 -1.32 8.52
CA ALA A 108 -7.28 -2.35 7.53
C ALA A 108 -8.67 -2.96 7.74
N GLU A 109 -9.28 -2.78 8.92
CA GLU A 109 -10.66 -3.19 9.21
C GLU A 109 -11.70 -2.22 8.64
N TRP A 110 -11.30 -1.05 8.14
CA TRP A 110 -12.25 -0.05 7.58
C TRP A 110 -12.68 -0.35 6.14
N ILE A 111 -12.44 -1.56 5.65
CA ILE A 111 -12.76 -1.99 4.28
C ILE A 111 -14.26 -1.97 3.96
N ASP A 112 -15.11 -2.03 4.99
CA ASP A 112 -16.58 -2.02 4.83
C ASP A 112 -17.21 -0.63 4.99
N LEU A 113 -16.40 0.40 5.27
CA LEU A 113 -16.92 1.77 5.38
C LEU A 113 -17.32 2.32 4.00
N ASP A 114 -18.41 3.07 3.97
CA ASP A 114 -18.76 3.83 2.77
C ASP A 114 -17.74 4.96 2.51
N ALA A 115 -17.79 5.56 1.31
CA ALA A 115 -16.81 6.57 0.91
C ALA A 115 -16.81 7.82 1.80
N ARG A 116 -17.96 8.22 2.36
CA ARG A 116 -18.08 9.38 3.26
C ARG A 116 -17.51 9.05 4.64
N GLN A 117 -17.89 7.90 5.20
CA GLN A 117 -17.36 7.42 6.47
C GLN A 117 -15.84 7.24 6.42
N LEU A 118 -15.34 6.63 5.33
CA LEU A 118 -13.91 6.44 5.10
C LEU A 118 -13.17 7.78 5.03
N ARG A 119 -13.73 8.75 4.29
CA ARG A 119 -13.20 10.11 4.20
C ARG A 119 -13.10 10.76 5.57
N ASP A 120 -14.20 10.79 6.31
CA ASP A 120 -14.26 11.46 7.61
C ASP A 120 -13.28 10.82 8.60
N ARG A 121 -13.20 9.49 8.62
CA ARG A 121 -12.33 8.75 9.53
C ARG A 121 -10.84 8.92 9.20
N LEU A 122 -10.46 8.83 7.92
CA LEU A 122 -9.08 9.10 7.49
C LEU A 122 -8.67 10.53 7.78
N ARG A 123 -9.54 11.52 7.52
CA ARG A 123 -9.25 12.94 7.82
C ARG A 123 -9.02 13.15 9.31
N ALA A 124 -9.89 12.62 10.16
CA ALA A 124 -9.75 12.76 11.61
C ALA A 124 -8.40 12.22 12.10
N VAL A 125 -8.00 11.03 11.65
CA VAL A 125 -6.73 10.40 12.06
C VAL A 125 -5.53 11.15 11.53
N LEU A 126 -5.57 11.63 10.28
CA LEU A 126 -4.50 12.45 9.73
C LEU A 126 -4.37 13.78 10.47
N GLN A 127 -5.47 14.41 10.87
CA GLN A 127 -5.45 15.64 11.67
C GLN A 127 -4.83 15.41 13.04
N GLN A 128 -5.21 14.33 13.73
CA GLN A 128 -4.57 13.93 15.00
C GLN A 128 -3.07 13.66 14.82
N ALA A 129 -2.68 13.08 13.67
CA ALA A 129 -1.29 12.87 13.30
C ALA A 129 -0.55 14.15 12.87
N GLY A 130 -1.19 15.33 12.83
CA GLY A 130 -0.57 16.57 12.34
C GLY A 130 -0.26 16.53 10.83
N LEU A 131 -1.02 15.76 10.07
CA LEU A 131 -0.94 15.56 8.62
C LEU A 131 -2.11 16.28 7.91
N HIS A 132 -2.32 17.55 8.25
CA HIS A 132 -3.47 18.33 7.77
C HIS A 132 -3.49 18.51 6.24
N VAL A 133 -2.32 18.67 5.61
CA VAL A 133 -2.22 18.81 4.15
C VAL A 133 -2.52 17.48 3.45
N GLU A 134 -2.01 16.39 3.99
CA GLU A 134 -2.26 15.03 3.48
C GLU A 134 -3.73 14.63 3.56
N ALA A 135 -4.50 15.20 4.50
CA ALA A 135 -5.94 14.98 4.59
C ALA A 135 -6.69 15.41 3.32
N LEU A 136 -6.23 16.46 2.63
CA LEU A 136 -6.81 16.91 1.35
C LEU A 136 -6.58 15.89 0.22
N TRP A 137 -5.47 15.14 0.29
CA TRP A 137 -5.15 14.11 -0.69
C TRP A 137 -6.04 12.87 -0.56
N VAL A 138 -6.63 12.62 0.61
CA VAL A 138 -7.62 11.55 0.80
C VAL A 138 -8.86 11.82 -0.03
N ASP A 139 -9.44 13.03 0.11
CA ASP A 139 -10.62 13.46 -0.64
C ASP A 139 -10.38 13.26 -2.13
N ARG A 140 -9.25 13.79 -2.60
CA ARG A 140 -8.91 13.73 -4.02
C ARG A 140 -8.65 12.32 -4.52
N THR A 141 -8.03 11.48 -3.70
CA THR A 141 -7.82 10.07 -4.06
C THR A 141 -9.14 9.33 -4.18
N LEU A 142 -10.11 9.57 -3.28
CA LEU A 142 -11.44 8.97 -3.36
C LEU A 142 -12.19 9.39 -4.63
N ASP A 143 -12.09 10.66 -5.03
CA ASP A 143 -12.70 11.14 -6.27
C ASP A 143 -12.08 10.45 -7.50
N LEU A 144 -10.76 10.28 -7.52
CA LEU A 144 -10.05 9.58 -8.60
C LEU A 144 -10.43 8.08 -8.64
N VAL A 145 -10.64 7.45 -7.49
CA VAL A 145 -11.18 6.07 -7.41
C VAL A 145 -12.62 6.02 -7.94
N ALA A 146 -13.42 7.06 -7.68
CA ALA A 146 -14.79 7.17 -8.20
C ALA A 146 -14.86 7.51 -9.71
N GLY A 147 -13.72 7.73 -10.38
CA GLY A 147 -13.65 7.95 -11.82
C GLY A 147 -13.46 9.41 -12.23
N ALA A 148 -13.16 10.33 -11.30
CA ALA A 148 -12.77 11.68 -11.67
C ALA A 148 -11.49 11.66 -12.53
N GLY A 149 -11.40 12.58 -13.49
CA GLY A 149 -10.18 12.79 -14.27
C GLY A 149 -9.09 13.51 -13.46
N PRO A 150 -7.80 13.21 -13.67
CA PRO A 150 -6.71 13.95 -13.02
C PRO A 150 -6.59 15.37 -13.58
N MET A 151 -6.43 16.35 -12.70
CA MET A 151 -6.33 17.78 -13.08
C MET A 151 -4.87 18.23 -13.28
N ASP A 152 -3.91 17.55 -12.67
CA ASP A 152 -2.49 17.89 -12.76
C ASP A 152 -1.58 16.65 -12.79
N ALA A 153 -0.26 16.90 -12.81
CA ALA A 153 0.75 15.84 -12.84
C ALA A 153 0.80 15.00 -11.55
N ALA A 154 0.42 15.55 -10.39
CA ALA A 154 0.40 14.82 -9.13
C ALA A 154 -0.81 13.88 -9.09
N GLU A 155 -1.99 14.35 -9.49
CA GLU A 155 -3.18 13.54 -9.64
C GLU A 155 -3.03 12.47 -10.73
N ALA A 156 -2.31 12.76 -11.83
CA ALA A 156 -2.02 11.76 -12.85
C ALA A 156 -1.19 10.58 -12.29
N ARG A 157 -0.34 10.84 -11.27
CA ARG A 157 0.37 9.78 -10.55
C ARG A 157 -0.57 8.99 -9.66
N ILE A 158 -1.49 9.64 -8.95
CA ILE A 158 -2.50 8.95 -8.13
C ILE A 158 -3.43 8.12 -9.02
N ALA A 159 -3.89 8.65 -10.16
CA ALA A 159 -4.69 7.89 -11.12
C ALA A 159 -3.95 6.65 -11.66
N HIS A 160 -2.62 6.71 -11.80
CA HIS A 160 -1.81 5.53 -12.07
C HIS A 160 -1.83 4.54 -10.89
N LEU A 161 -1.71 5.01 -9.64
CA LEU A 161 -1.85 4.16 -8.45
C LEU A 161 -3.24 3.51 -8.40
N VAL A 162 -4.33 4.23 -8.68
CA VAL A 162 -5.69 3.68 -8.72
C VAL A 162 -5.76 2.45 -9.62
N ARG A 163 -5.18 2.50 -10.82
CA ARG A 163 -5.15 1.36 -11.75
C ARG A 163 -4.24 0.22 -11.28
N MET A 164 -3.01 0.57 -10.87
CA MET A 164 -2.00 -0.41 -10.46
C MET A 164 -2.44 -1.14 -9.18
N VAL A 165 -2.74 -0.38 -8.14
CA VAL A 165 -3.16 -0.88 -6.83
C VAL A 165 -4.53 -1.55 -6.95
N GLY A 166 -5.47 -1.01 -7.74
CA GLY A 166 -6.75 -1.68 -8.00
C GLY A 166 -6.62 -3.07 -8.61
N THR A 167 -5.66 -3.28 -9.52
CA THR A 167 -5.34 -4.62 -10.05
C THR A 167 -4.83 -5.55 -8.93
N MET A 168 -3.92 -5.06 -8.08
CA MET A 168 -3.41 -5.84 -6.94
C MET A 168 -4.50 -6.14 -5.92
N ASN A 169 -5.36 -5.17 -5.62
CA ASN A 169 -6.45 -5.30 -4.67
C ASN A 169 -7.45 -6.37 -5.12
N GLY A 170 -7.86 -6.36 -6.39
CA GLY A 170 -8.77 -7.36 -6.92
C GLY A 170 -8.18 -8.77 -6.83
N ILE A 171 -6.87 -8.93 -7.08
CA ILE A 171 -6.19 -10.22 -6.94
C ILE A 171 -6.10 -10.65 -5.48
N ALA A 172 -5.69 -9.76 -4.59
CA ALA A 172 -5.52 -10.08 -3.17
C ALA A 172 -6.85 -10.45 -2.50
N THR A 173 -7.91 -9.69 -2.78
CA THR A 173 -9.25 -9.92 -2.24
C THR A 173 -9.84 -11.24 -2.75
N ALA A 174 -9.70 -11.53 -4.05
CA ALA A 174 -10.20 -12.79 -4.62
C ALA A 174 -9.47 -14.06 -4.15
N ASN A 175 -8.39 -13.91 -3.37
CA ASN A 175 -7.57 -15.03 -2.88
C ASN A 175 -7.31 -14.96 -1.37
N ASP A 176 -8.03 -14.08 -0.64
CA ASP A 176 -7.91 -13.90 0.81
C ASP A 176 -6.44 -13.81 1.29
N VAL A 177 -5.63 -13.04 0.56
CA VAL A 177 -4.19 -12.99 0.81
C VAL A 177 -3.94 -12.41 2.21
N PRO A 178 -3.27 -13.14 3.12
CA PRO A 178 -3.07 -12.67 4.49
C PRO A 178 -2.09 -11.51 4.54
N CYS A 179 -2.36 -10.54 5.42
CA CYS A 179 -1.48 -9.41 5.71
C CYS A 179 -0.04 -9.87 6.00
N ASP A 180 0.92 -9.05 5.57
CA ASP A 180 2.34 -9.38 5.55
C ASP A 180 3.13 -8.25 6.21
N GLU A 181 4.05 -7.60 5.48
CA GLU A 181 4.91 -6.55 6.00
C GLU A 181 4.68 -5.21 5.28
N ALA A 182 5.34 -4.15 5.76
CA ALA A 182 5.27 -2.84 5.14
C ALA A 182 5.82 -2.88 3.70
N GLN A 183 5.01 -2.48 2.71
CA GLN A 183 5.34 -2.55 1.27
C GLN A 183 6.21 -1.37 0.82
N SER A 184 7.35 -1.19 1.50
CA SER A 184 8.21 -0.02 1.34
C SER A 184 9.64 -0.30 1.80
N THR A 185 10.59 0.54 1.39
CA THR A 185 12.00 0.39 1.78
C THR A 185 12.22 0.55 3.28
N ILE A 186 11.35 1.32 3.97
CA ILE A 186 11.42 1.52 5.42
C ILE A 186 11.25 0.22 6.21
N ASN A 187 10.63 -0.81 5.63
CA ASN A 187 10.50 -2.13 6.24
C ASN A 187 11.87 -2.80 6.52
N LYS A 188 12.93 -2.37 5.82
CA LYS A 188 14.29 -2.88 6.05
C LYS A 188 14.92 -2.33 7.35
N ASP A 189 14.35 -1.28 7.94
CA ASP A 189 14.85 -0.71 9.18
C ASP A 189 14.38 -1.55 10.39
N ARG A 190 15.21 -2.52 10.76
CA ARG A 190 14.93 -3.42 11.88
C ARG A 190 14.87 -2.71 13.23
N ALA A 191 15.70 -1.67 13.43
CA ALA A 191 15.74 -0.93 14.68
C ALA A 191 14.46 -0.10 14.86
N LEU A 192 14.01 0.57 13.80
CA LEU A 192 12.74 1.28 13.79
C LEU A 192 11.56 0.35 14.03
N LYS A 193 11.52 -0.83 13.40
CA LYS A 193 10.46 -1.82 13.62
C LYS A 193 10.46 -2.34 15.06
N ALA A 194 11.63 -2.64 15.63
CA ALA A 194 11.73 -3.06 17.02
C ALA A 194 11.23 -1.96 17.97
N ARG A 195 11.64 -0.72 17.74
CA ARG A 195 11.14 0.44 18.50
C ARG A 195 9.63 0.59 18.38
N TYR A 196 9.10 0.49 17.16
CA TYR A 196 7.66 0.55 16.89
C TYR A 196 6.91 -0.51 17.70
N THR A 197 7.36 -1.76 17.67
CA THR A 197 6.74 -2.86 18.43
C THR A 197 6.77 -2.59 19.93
N THR A 198 7.91 -2.15 20.48
CA THR A 198 8.02 -1.82 21.91
C THR A 198 7.06 -0.70 22.30
N LEU A 199 7.01 0.38 21.52
CA LEU A 199 6.11 1.50 21.81
C LEU A 199 4.64 1.09 21.72
N ARG A 200 4.25 0.29 20.72
CA ARG A 200 2.88 -0.19 20.56
C ARG A 200 2.45 -1.15 21.68
N ALA A 201 3.35 -2.01 22.14
CA ALA A 201 3.09 -2.91 23.25
C ALA A 201 2.89 -2.15 24.59
N GLY A 202 3.54 -0.99 24.76
CA GLY A 202 3.38 -0.13 25.94
C GLY A 202 2.13 0.76 25.95
N VAL A 203 1.36 0.79 24.85
CA VAL A 203 0.09 1.53 24.74
C VAL A 203 -1.13 0.61 24.90
N ALA A 204 -0.92 -0.72 24.87
CA ALA A 204 -1.95 -1.75 25.02
C ALA A 204 -2.36 -1.97 26.48
#